data_AF-A0A537F4P6-F1
#
_entry.id   AF-A0A537F4P6-F1
#
_cell.length_a   1.000
_cell.length_b   1.000
_cell.length_c   1.000
_cell.angle_alpha   90.00
_cell.angle_beta   90.00
_cell.angle_gamma   90.00
#
_symmetry.space_group_name_H-M   'P 1'
#
loop_
_entity.id
_entity.type
_entity.pdbx_description
1 polymer ?
#
loop_
_entity_poly.entity_id
_entity_poly.type
_entity_poly.pdbx_seq_one_letter_code
_entity_poly.pdbx_strand_id
1 'polypeptide(L)'
;MPIGSLIIIRGQDPSTIVPAPPPNGSIIVFRPYVCEPDYLVVHRVINEVKDSNGYSFQTKGDANSGPDSWSRCGENLTMIPASQVVGVYQGMVPIPYLGSAILDIRSFMYDDTTGQPRPQGIAVIVILIIALFAFEVIEPSKKPKLKAPASDSGAQPASTQTQSS
;
A
#
# COMPACT_ATOMS: atom_id res chain seq x y z
N MET A 1 14.00 -9.18 9.59
CA MET A 1 12.98 -9.37 8.53
C MET A 1 13.18 -8.31 7.45
N PRO A 2 13.02 -8.62 6.15
CA PRO A 2 13.14 -7.64 5.08
C PRO A 2 12.06 -6.54 5.14
N ILE A 3 12.38 -5.35 4.64
CA ILE A 3 11.42 -4.25 4.48
C ILE A 3 10.33 -4.66 3.49
N GLY A 4 9.08 -4.30 3.77
CA GLY A 4 7.92 -4.66 2.93
C GLY A 4 7.41 -6.09 3.15
N SER A 5 7.88 -6.81 4.18
CA SER A 5 7.34 -8.12 4.53
C SER A 5 5.89 -8.01 5.03
N LEU A 6 4.98 -8.82 4.48
CA LEU A 6 3.65 -9.02 5.06
C LEU A 6 3.70 -10.17 6.07
N ILE A 7 3.39 -9.87 7.33
CA ILE A 7 3.43 -10.86 8.42
C ILE A 7 2.04 -11.23 8.91
N ILE A 8 1.90 -12.48 9.33
CA ILE A 8 0.72 -12.97 10.04
C ILE A 8 1.05 -13.02 11.52
N ILE A 9 0.17 -12.46 12.34
CA ILE A 9 0.26 -12.50 13.80
C ILE A 9 -0.99 -13.15 14.39
N ARG A 10 -0.84 -13.71 15.58
CA ARG A 10 -1.95 -14.29 16.35
C ARG A 10 -1.84 -13.84 17.80
N GLY A 11 -2.98 -13.56 18.43
CA GLY A 11 -3.06 -13.47 19.89
C GLY A 11 -2.67 -14.82 20.51
N GLN A 12 -1.78 -14.79 21.49
CA GLN A 12 -1.36 -15.97 22.25
C GLN A 12 -1.37 -15.65 23.75
N ASP A 13 -1.46 -16.68 24.58
CA ASP A 13 -1.28 -16.53 26.01
C ASP A 13 0.15 -16.01 26.28
N PRO A 14 0.34 -14.98 27.11
CA PRO A 14 1.68 -14.45 27.41
C PRO A 14 2.65 -15.50 27.93
N SER A 15 2.17 -16.56 28.60
CA SER A 15 2.99 -17.66 29.09
C SER A 15 3.60 -18.55 27.99
N THR A 16 3.14 -18.44 26.75
CA THR A 16 3.69 -19.21 25.61
C THR A 16 4.70 -18.40 24.79
N ILE A 17 4.94 -17.14 25.15
CA ILE A 17 5.94 -16.29 24.50
C ILE A 17 7.31 -16.71 25.03
N VAL A 18 8.22 -17.09 24.12
CA VAL A 18 9.52 -17.68 24.48
C VAL A 18 10.61 -16.61 24.40
N PRO A 19 11.30 -16.27 25.51
CA PRO A 19 12.46 -15.41 25.49
C PRO A 19 13.70 -16.18 25.03
N ALA A 20 14.33 -15.75 23.93
CA ALA A 20 15.62 -16.27 23.49
C ALA A 20 16.25 -15.37 22.42
N PRO A 21 17.58 -15.41 22.23
CA PRO A 21 18.20 -14.75 21.09
C PRO A 21 17.73 -15.36 19.75
N PRO A 22 17.97 -14.67 18.62
CA PRO A 22 17.73 -15.24 17.30
C PRO A 22 18.48 -16.58 17.12
N PRO A 23 17.88 -17.59 16.46
CA PRO A 23 16.58 -17.54 15.78
C PRO A 23 15.38 -17.94 16.67
N ASN A 24 15.60 -18.26 17.94
CA ASN A 24 14.67 -19.06 18.75
C ASN A 24 13.60 -18.24 19.48
N GLY A 25 13.89 -16.99 19.87
CA GLY A 25 12.94 -16.18 20.64
C GLY A 25 11.69 -15.81 19.85
N SER A 26 10.54 -15.72 20.51
CA SER A 26 9.31 -15.25 19.90
C SER A 26 9.46 -13.82 19.38
N ILE A 27 8.90 -13.56 18.20
CA ILE A 27 8.79 -12.21 17.65
C ILE A 27 7.38 -11.72 17.94
N ILE A 28 7.27 -10.54 18.54
CA ILE A 28 6.00 -9.95 18.95
C ILE A 28 5.77 -8.61 18.25
N VAL A 29 4.49 -8.30 18.03
CA VAL A 29 4.02 -6.98 17.62
C VAL A 29 3.40 -6.33 18.84
N PHE A 30 3.80 -5.11 19.17
CA PHE A 30 3.36 -4.41 20.38
C PHE A 30 3.26 -2.90 20.17
N ARG A 31 2.58 -2.24 21.11
CA ARG A 31 2.42 -0.79 21.19
C ARG A 31 3.29 -0.24 22.32
N PRO A 32 4.50 0.27 22.06
CA PRO A 32 5.37 0.77 23.12
C PRO A 32 4.87 2.06 23.76
N TYR A 33 3.99 2.81 23.09
CA TYR A 33 3.57 4.15 23.52
C TYR A 33 2.06 4.22 23.66
N VAL A 34 1.56 4.39 24.90
CA VAL A 34 0.12 4.45 25.17
C VAL A 34 -0.55 5.67 24.53
N CYS A 35 0.18 6.78 24.41
CA CYS A 35 -0.24 8.01 23.75
C CYS A 35 -0.38 7.90 22.21
N GLU A 36 0.25 6.90 21.59
CA GLU A 36 0.33 6.72 20.13
C GLU A 36 -0.02 5.26 19.81
N PRO A 37 -1.30 4.87 19.97
CA PRO A 37 -1.71 3.47 19.89
C PRO A 37 -1.55 2.85 18.48
N ASP A 38 -1.40 3.69 17.45
CA ASP A 38 -1.15 3.26 16.08
C ASP A 38 0.33 3.00 15.79
N TYR A 39 1.24 3.37 16.71
CA TYR A 39 2.66 3.09 16.58
C TYR A 39 2.95 1.63 16.97
N LEU A 40 3.11 0.77 15.96
CA LEU A 40 3.39 -0.65 16.13
C LEU A 40 4.87 -0.94 15.90
N VAL A 41 5.43 -1.79 16.75
CA VAL A 41 6.81 -2.26 16.68
C VAL A 41 6.85 -3.78 16.60
N VAL A 42 7.80 -4.33 15.83
CA VAL A 42 7.98 -5.77 15.65
C VAL A 42 9.38 -6.21 16.06
N HIS A 43 9.57 -6.63 17.32
CA HIS A 43 10.87 -7.04 17.86
C HIS A 43 10.84 -8.46 18.42
N ARG A 44 12.01 -9.03 18.66
CA ARG A 44 12.17 -10.34 19.32
C ARG A 44 12.23 -10.18 20.84
N VAL A 45 11.57 -11.09 21.55
CA VAL A 45 11.66 -11.20 23.00
C VAL A 45 12.96 -11.90 23.37
N ILE A 46 13.78 -11.22 24.16
CA ILE A 46 15.08 -11.72 24.62
C ILE A 46 15.11 -12.03 26.11
N ASN A 47 14.14 -11.51 26.88
CA ASN A 47 13.99 -11.78 28.30
C ASN A 47 12.52 -11.58 28.72
N GLU A 48 12.13 -12.16 29.84
CA GLU A 48 10.79 -12.01 30.43
C GLU A 48 10.87 -11.82 31.95
N VAL A 49 9.88 -11.12 32.49
CA VAL A 49 9.64 -11.00 33.93
C VAL A 49 8.17 -11.31 34.18
N LYS A 50 7.91 -12.14 35.19
CA LYS A 50 6.56 -12.44 35.68
C LYS A 50 6.44 -11.99 37.13
N ASP A 51 5.56 -11.05 37.38
CA ASP A 51 5.27 -10.52 38.72
C ASP A 51 3.75 -10.48 38.99
N SER A 52 3.33 -9.76 40.04
CA SER A 52 1.91 -9.60 40.38
C SER A 52 1.08 -8.87 39.32
N ASN A 53 1.73 -8.09 38.45
CA ASN A 53 1.09 -7.36 37.35
C ASN A 53 1.03 -8.18 36.05
N GLY A 54 1.56 -9.40 36.06
CA GLY A 54 1.55 -10.33 34.94
C GLY A 54 2.91 -10.45 34.26
N TYR A 55 2.89 -10.72 32.96
CA TYR A 55 4.09 -10.87 32.15
C TYR A 55 4.55 -9.53 31.57
N SER A 56 5.85 -9.31 31.56
CA SER A 56 6.51 -8.21 30.85
C SER A 56 7.73 -8.74 30.08
N PHE A 57 7.99 -8.18 28.91
CA PHE A 57 8.98 -8.71 27.97
C PHE A 57 10.05 -7.68 27.63
N GLN A 58 11.32 -8.08 27.71
CA GLN A 58 12.41 -7.29 27.15
C GLN A 58 12.55 -7.60 25.67
N THR A 59 12.50 -6.57 24.83
CA THR A 59 12.52 -6.72 23.38
C THR A 59 13.82 -6.22 22.77
N LYS A 60 14.23 -6.84 21.66
CA LYS A 60 15.36 -6.40 20.84
C LYS A 60 15.04 -6.55 19.35
N GLY A 61 15.29 -5.50 18.57
CA GLY A 61 15.28 -5.57 17.11
C GLY A 61 16.40 -6.48 16.62
N ASP A 62 16.11 -7.39 15.69
CA ASP A 62 17.11 -8.37 15.21
C ASP A 62 18.37 -7.72 14.60
N ALA A 63 18.27 -6.47 14.13
CA ALA A 63 19.38 -5.69 13.59
C ALA A 63 20.08 -4.78 14.63
N ASN A 64 19.57 -4.70 15.86
CA ASN A 64 20.09 -3.79 16.88
C ASN A 64 21.27 -4.44 17.64
N SER A 65 22.16 -3.61 18.21
CA SER A 65 23.31 -4.09 18.99
C SER A 65 22.92 -4.54 20.40
N GLY A 66 21.92 -3.90 21.02
CA GLY A 66 21.46 -4.18 22.37
C GLY A 66 19.94 -4.28 22.51
N PRO A 67 19.44 -4.55 23.73
CA PRO A 67 18.01 -4.44 24.07
C PRO A 67 17.48 -3.03 23.79
N ASP A 68 16.23 -2.95 23.36
CA ASP A 68 15.57 -1.68 23.11
C ASP A 68 14.89 -1.14 24.37
N SER A 69 14.97 0.17 24.55
CA SER A 69 14.21 0.92 25.54
C SER A 69 13.27 1.89 24.83
N TRP A 70 12.09 2.08 25.43
CA TRP A 70 11.00 2.84 24.84
C TRP A 70 10.73 4.05 25.72
N SER A 71 11.30 5.18 25.30
CA SER A 71 11.21 6.47 26.00
C SER A 71 10.37 7.44 25.17
N ARG A 72 9.07 7.55 25.45
CA ARG A 72 8.21 8.58 24.84
C ARG A 72 6.98 8.83 25.70
N CYS A 73 6.36 9.99 25.53
CA CYS A 73 5.11 10.35 26.21
C CYS A 73 5.18 10.30 27.75
N GLY A 74 6.34 10.63 28.30
CA GLY A 74 6.57 10.62 29.75
C GLY A 74 6.79 9.23 30.35
N GLU A 75 6.75 8.18 29.53
CA GLU A 75 7.03 6.81 29.95
C GLU A 75 8.44 6.39 29.50
N ASN A 76 9.14 5.67 30.37
CA ASN A 76 10.42 5.05 30.10
C ASN A 76 10.31 3.56 30.38
N LEU A 77 10.02 2.78 29.33
CA LEU A 77 9.81 1.34 29.42
C LEU A 77 11.05 0.59 28.94
N THR A 78 11.67 -0.17 29.83
CA THR A 78 12.69 -1.18 29.48
C THR A 78 12.08 -2.55 29.23
N MET A 79 10.83 -2.73 29.63
CA MET A 79 10.05 -3.96 29.53
C MET A 79 8.65 -3.60 29.00
N ILE A 80 8.13 -4.41 28.08
CA ILE A 80 6.80 -4.25 27.50
C ILE A 80 5.83 -5.16 28.24
N PRO A 81 4.84 -4.64 28.98
CA PRO A 81 3.81 -5.46 29.60
C PRO A 81 3.00 -6.22 28.55
N ALA A 82 2.53 -7.41 28.91
CA ALA A 82 1.73 -8.26 28.02
C ALA A 82 0.47 -7.58 27.49
N SER A 83 -0.10 -6.61 28.23
CA SER A 83 -1.24 -5.80 27.79
C SER A 83 -0.95 -4.91 26.59
N GLN A 84 0.33 -4.58 26.33
CA GLN A 84 0.75 -3.81 25.16
C GLN A 84 1.08 -4.71 23.95
N VAL A 85 1.04 -6.03 24.10
CA VAL A 85 1.28 -6.99 23.02
C VAL A 85 0.01 -7.13 22.17
N VAL A 86 0.16 -6.91 20.86
CA VAL A 86 -0.91 -7.06 19.87
C VAL A 86 -1.00 -8.49 19.37
N GLY A 87 0.14 -9.15 19.18
CA GLY A 87 0.19 -10.54 18.75
C GLY A 87 1.61 -11.07 18.55
N VAL A 88 1.70 -12.38 18.39
CA VAL A 88 2.95 -13.11 18.16
C VAL A 88 3.04 -13.50 16.68
N TYR A 89 4.20 -13.29 16.07
CA TYR A 89 4.50 -13.68 14.70
C TYR A 89 4.29 -15.18 14.45
N GLN A 90 3.58 -15.53 13.38
CA GLN A 90 3.33 -16.91 12.96
C GLN A 90 3.99 -17.26 11.62
N GLY A 91 4.22 -16.27 10.76
CA GLY A 91 4.74 -16.49 9.42
C GLY A 91 4.69 -15.24 8.56
N MET A 92 5.24 -15.35 7.35
CA MET A 92 5.18 -14.34 6.31
C MET A 92 4.32 -14.84 5.16
N VAL A 93 3.56 -13.93 4.55
CA VAL A 93 2.93 -14.18 3.27
C VAL A 93 3.88 -13.72 2.19
N PRO A 94 4.45 -14.62 1.36
CA PRO A 94 5.36 -14.24 0.30
C PRO A 94 4.55 -13.67 -0.87
N ILE A 95 4.19 -12.39 -0.79
CA ILE A 95 3.69 -11.65 -1.96
C ILE A 95 4.84 -10.76 -2.43
N PRO A 96 5.55 -11.15 -3.52
CA PRO A 96 6.67 -10.39 -4.02
C PRO A 96 6.26 -8.94 -4.24
N TYR A 97 7.07 -8.01 -3.74
CA TYR A 97 6.96 -6.58 -3.96
C TYR A 97 5.68 -5.90 -3.44
N LEU A 98 4.68 -6.61 -2.89
CA LEU A 98 3.44 -5.95 -2.49
C LEU A 98 3.68 -4.91 -1.40
N GLY A 99 4.42 -5.29 -0.34
CA GLY A 99 4.73 -4.33 0.73
C GLY A 99 5.64 -3.20 0.27
N SER A 100 6.62 -3.45 -0.61
CA SER A 100 7.46 -2.38 -1.17
C SER A 100 6.66 -1.47 -2.09
N ALA A 101 5.77 -2.00 -2.94
CA ALA A 101 4.92 -1.20 -3.81
C ALA A 101 3.97 -0.30 -3.01
N ILE A 102 3.40 -0.81 -1.90
CA ILE A 102 2.58 0.01 -0.99
C ILE A 102 3.43 1.14 -0.37
N LEU A 103 4.66 0.85 0.04
CA LEU A 103 5.58 1.87 0.58
C LEU A 103 5.97 2.91 -0.48
N ASP A 104 6.23 2.48 -1.72
CA ASP A 104 6.57 3.37 -2.83
C ASP A 104 5.40 4.30 -3.16
N ILE A 105 4.17 3.76 -3.21
CA ILE A 105 2.95 4.55 -3.39
C ILE A 105 2.78 5.53 -2.23
N ARG A 106 3.00 5.10 -0.99
CA ARG A 106 2.91 5.98 0.18
C ARG A 106 3.92 7.12 0.09
N SER A 107 5.19 6.83 -0.21
CA SER A 107 6.23 7.86 -0.32
C SER A 107 5.99 8.78 -1.52
N PHE A 108 5.39 8.28 -2.60
CA PHE A 108 4.94 9.13 -3.70
C PHE A 108 3.81 10.09 -3.28
N MET A 109 2.86 9.60 -2.48
CA MET A 109 1.64 10.32 -2.09
C MET A 109 1.79 11.23 -0.87
N TYR A 110 2.70 10.91 0.05
CA TYR A 110 2.85 11.59 1.33
C TYR A 110 4.32 11.88 1.63
N ASP A 111 4.54 12.94 2.40
CA ASP A 111 5.84 13.26 2.95
C ASP A 111 6.10 12.41 4.20
N ASP A 112 7.15 11.61 4.17
CA ASP A 112 7.47 10.66 5.24
C ASP A 112 7.90 11.34 6.56
N THR A 113 8.25 12.64 6.53
CA THR A 113 8.67 13.39 7.72
C THR A 113 7.48 14.08 8.39
N THR A 114 6.58 14.65 7.60
CA THR A 114 5.47 15.48 8.07
C THR A 114 4.12 14.77 8.05
N GLY A 115 4.03 13.63 7.33
CA GLY A 115 2.78 12.90 7.09
C GLY A 115 1.80 13.62 6.16
N GLN A 116 2.18 14.79 5.61
CA GLN A 116 1.29 15.59 4.77
C GLN A 116 1.27 15.06 3.33
N PRO A 117 0.13 15.16 2.62
CA PRO A 117 0.07 14.77 1.22
C PRO A 117 1.03 15.59 0.34
N ARG A 118 1.71 14.93 -0.60
CA ARG A 118 2.57 15.57 -1.60
C ARG A 118 1.71 16.15 -2.73
N PRO A 119 1.87 17.45 -3.07
CA PRO A 119 1.10 18.06 -4.16
C PRO A 119 1.26 17.33 -5.50
N GLN A 120 2.46 16.82 -5.79
CA GLN A 120 2.74 16.07 -7.03
C GLN A 120 1.96 14.75 -7.07
N GLY A 121 1.92 14.03 -5.95
CA GLY A 121 1.19 12.77 -5.84
C GLY A 121 -0.31 12.97 -6.03
N ILE A 122 -0.88 13.98 -5.36
CA ILE A 122 -2.30 14.35 -5.52
C ILE A 122 -2.59 14.75 -6.97
N ALA A 123 -1.75 15.57 -7.60
CA ALA A 123 -1.97 16.02 -8.98
C ALA A 123 -2.10 14.84 -9.95
N VAL A 124 -1.26 13.82 -9.81
CA VAL A 124 -1.34 12.59 -10.62
C VAL A 124 -2.66 11.86 -10.41
N ILE A 125 -3.12 11.69 -9.16
CA ILE A 125 -4.43 11.07 -8.89
C ILE A 125 -5.56 11.88 -9.51
N VAL A 126 -5.56 13.21 -9.37
CA VAL A 126 -6.59 14.10 -9.94
C VAL A 126 -6.64 13.96 -11.46
N ILE A 127 -5.48 13.95 -12.13
CA ILE A 127 -5.40 13.75 -13.58
C ILE A 127 -5.96 12.38 -13.99
N LEU A 128 -5.62 11.32 -13.25
CA LEU A 128 -6.13 9.96 -13.53
C LEU A 128 -7.65 9.89 -13.38
N ILE A 129 -8.22 10.53 -12.34
CA ILE A 129 -9.67 10.62 -12.15
C ILE A 129 -10.33 11.37 -13.32
N ILE A 130 -9.78 12.51 -13.74
CA ILE A 130 -10.30 13.27 -14.89
C ILE A 130 -10.25 12.43 -16.17
N ALA A 131 -9.16 11.68 -16.38
CA ALA A 131 -9.02 10.80 -17.54
C ALA A 131 -10.08 9.67 -17.55
N LEU A 132 -10.36 9.06 -16.39
CA LEU A 132 -11.43 8.04 -16.26
C LEU A 132 -12.80 8.60 -16.67
N PHE A 133 -13.15 9.80 -16.21
CA PHE A 133 -14.39 10.46 -16.63
C PHE A 133 -14.39 10.85 -18.11
N ALA A 134 -13.26 11.29 -18.65
CA ALA A 134 -13.15 11.62 -20.07
C ALA A 134 -13.41 10.37 -20.95
N PHE A 135 -12.89 9.20 -20.57
CA PHE A 135 -13.18 7.95 -21.28
C PHE A 135 -14.66 7.56 -21.21
N GLU A 136 -15.30 7.71 -20.05
CA GLU A 136 -16.73 7.44 -19.88
C GLU A 136 -17.59 8.34 -20.81
N VAL A 137 -17.24 9.62 -20.93
CA VAL A 137 -18.01 10.58 -21.75
C VAL A 137 -17.76 10.42 -23.26
N ILE A 138 -16.66 9.77 -23.66
CA ILE A 138 -16.23 9.62 -25.07
C ILE A 138 -16.77 8.32 -25.71
N GLU A 139 -17.76 7.63 -25.12
CA GLU A 139 -18.48 6.58 -25.86
C GLU A 139 -19.17 7.17 -27.12
N PRO A 140 -18.68 6.86 -28.34
CA PRO A 140 -19.08 7.61 -29.52
C PRO A 140 -20.25 6.91 -30.22
N SER A 141 -21.37 7.62 -30.35
CA SER A 141 -22.40 7.31 -31.34
C SER A 141 -21.78 7.23 -32.74
N LYS A 142 -21.42 6.01 -33.19
CA LYS A 142 -21.02 5.76 -34.57
C LYS A 142 -22.24 5.49 -35.43
N LYS A 143 -22.62 6.45 -36.29
CA LYS A 143 -23.21 6.12 -37.60
C LYS A 143 -22.65 7.07 -38.68
N PRO A 144 -21.92 6.55 -39.69
CA PRO A 144 -21.60 7.33 -40.86
C PRO A 144 -22.88 7.54 -41.69
N LYS A 145 -23.25 8.78 -41.97
CA LYS A 145 -24.24 9.07 -43.02
C LYS A 145 -23.58 8.86 -44.37
N LEU A 146 -23.99 7.78 -45.04
CA LEU A 146 -23.65 7.51 -46.43
C LEU A 146 -24.13 8.69 -47.29
N LYS A 147 -23.20 9.40 -47.92
CA LYS A 147 -23.50 10.45 -48.91
C LYS A 147 -23.88 9.75 -50.22
N ALA A 148 -25.14 9.84 -50.63
CA ALA A 148 -25.56 9.40 -51.96
C ALA A 148 -24.93 10.34 -53.02
N PRO A 149 -24.28 9.84 -54.09
CA PRO A 149 -23.93 10.67 -55.24
C PRO A 149 -25.15 10.93 -56.11
N ALA A 150 -25.22 12.16 -56.61
CA ALA A 150 -26.25 12.68 -57.49
C ALA A 150 -26.29 11.96 -58.86
N SER A 151 -27.49 11.80 -59.38
CA SER A 151 -27.80 11.35 -60.74
C SER A 151 -27.31 12.37 -61.76
N ASP A 152 -26.32 11.98 -62.57
CA ASP A 152 -25.86 12.73 -63.73
C ASP A 152 -26.75 12.36 -64.93
N SER A 153 -27.68 13.23 -65.30
CA SER A 153 -28.51 13.11 -66.50
C SER A 153 -27.73 13.67 -67.70
N GLY A 154 -27.40 12.78 -68.62
CA GLY A 154 -26.42 12.99 -69.69
C GLY A 154 -26.73 14.11 -70.69
N ALA A 155 -25.65 14.75 -71.12
CA ALA A 155 -25.57 15.55 -72.32
C ALA A 155 -24.96 14.70 -73.46
N GLN A 156 -25.73 14.54 -74.52
CA GLN A 156 -25.41 13.82 -75.75
C GLN A 156 -24.60 14.71 -76.72
N PRO A 157 -23.66 14.14 -77.49
CA PRO A 157 -23.39 14.67 -78.82
C PRO A 157 -23.40 13.56 -79.88
N ALA A 158 -24.18 13.75 -80.94
CA ALA A 158 -23.95 13.07 -82.21
C ALA A 158 -24.43 13.99 -83.35
N SER A 159 -23.45 14.60 -84.03
CA SER A 159 -23.61 15.33 -85.28
C SER A 159 -23.77 14.35 -86.43
N THR A 160 -24.90 14.40 -87.15
CA THR A 160 -25.11 13.67 -88.40
C THR A 160 -24.82 14.59 -89.59
N GLN A 161 -23.94 14.11 -90.47
CA GLN A 161 -23.67 14.67 -91.80
C GLN A 161 -24.90 14.57 -92.70
N THR A 162 -25.16 15.59 -93.52
CA THR A 162 -25.71 15.38 -94.88
C THR A 162 -25.33 16.53 -95.81
N GLN A 163 -24.67 16.19 -96.93
CA GLN A 163 -24.44 17.01 -98.13
C GLN A 163 -25.48 16.64 -99.21
N SER A 164 -25.85 17.62 -100.06
CA SER A 164 -26.40 17.54 -101.44
C SER A 164 -27.69 16.70 -101.66
N SER A 165 -28.72 17.10 -102.42
CA SER A 165 -28.90 18.00 -103.57
C SER A 165 -30.35 18.51 -103.62
#